data_AF-A0A1Y6B9M7-F1
#
_entry.id   AF-A0A1Y6B9M7-F1
#
_cell.length_a   1.000
_cell.length_b   1.000
_cell.length_c   1.000
_cell.angle_alpha   90.00
_cell.angle_beta   90.00
_cell.angle_gamma   90.00
#
_symmetry.space_group_name_H-M   'P 1'
#
loop_
_entity.id
_entity.type
_entity.pdbx_description
1 polymer ?
#
loop_
_entity_poly.entity_id
_entity_poly.type
_entity_poly.pdbx_seq_one_letter_code
_entity_poly.pdbx_strand_id
1 'polypeptide(L)' 'MDVLKVTTEELRGAEAKDLRTAEEDVRKQLAELKMDIYSAAGNSVGTIRKLRKTLARIKTVQTEKARATNG' A
#
# COMPACT_ATOMS: atom_id res chain seq x y z
N MET A 1 -9.68 -5.67 -1.13
CA MET A 1 -9.27 -4.92 0.08
C MET A 1 -9.30 -3.44 -0.24
N ASP A 2 -9.93 -2.60 0.58
CA ASP A 2 -9.83 -1.14 0.41
C ASP A 2 -8.47 -0.68 0.96
N VAL A 3 -7.49 -0.53 0.07
CA VAL A 3 -6.10 -0.19 0.41
C VAL A 3 -5.96 1.18 1.09
N LEU A 4 -6.97 2.05 1.01
CA LEU A 4 -6.96 3.35 1.68
C LEU A 4 -7.40 3.26 3.15
N LYS A 5 -8.05 2.17 3.55
CA LYS A 5 -8.61 1.98 4.90
C LYS A 5 -7.97 0.81 5.65
N VAL A 6 -7.08 0.06 5.02
CA VAL A 6 -6.43 -1.09 5.66
C VAL A 6 -5.62 -0.69 6.89
N THR A 7 -5.86 -1.40 7.98
CA THR A 7 -5.17 -1.28 9.26
C THR A 7 -3.92 -2.15 9.31
N THR A 8 -3.02 -1.87 10.24
CA THR A 8 -1.81 -2.70 10.42
C THR A 8 -2.17 -4.10 10.91
N GLU A 9 -3.20 -4.23 11.75
CA GLU A 9 -3.70 -5.50 12.27
C GLU A 9 -4.20 -6.41 11.14
N GLU A 10 -4.99 -5.87 10.21
CA GLU A 10 -5.47 -6.61 9.02
C GLU A 10 -4.30 -7.08 8.15
N LEU A 11 -3.28 -6.24 7.96
CA LEU A 11 -2.08 -6.60 7.20
C LEU A 11 -1.28 -7.72 7.88
N ARG A 12 -1.18 -7.71 9.21
CA ARG A 12 -0.49 -8.79 9.96
C ARG A 12 -1.22 -10.12 9.85
N GLY A 13 -2.55 -10.11 9.77
CA GLY A 13 -3.37 -11.30 9.54
C GLY A 13 -3.31 -11.84 8.10
N ALA A 14 -2.91 -11.01 7.13
CA ALA A 14 -2.89 -11.39 5.72
C ALA A 14 -1.76 -12.38 5.36
N GLU A 15 -1.99 -13.20 4.34
CA GLU A 15 -0.96 -14.08 3.79
C GLU A 15 0.07 -13.29 2.97
N ALA A 16 1.26 -13.87 2.78
CA ALA A 16 2.34 -13.24 2.01
C ALA A 16 1.91 -12.91 0.56
N LYS A 17 1.09 -13.78 -0.05
CA LYS A 17 0.54 -13.55 -1.40
C LYS A 17 -0.38 -12.33 -1.43
N ASP A 18 -1.24 -12.18 -0.42
CA ASP A 18 -2.21 -11.10 -0.34
C ASP A 18 -1.50 -9.76 -0.09
N LEU A 19 -0.45 -9.77 0.73
CA LEU A 19 0.41 -8.60 0.95
C LEU A 19 1.11 -8.16 -0.34
N ARG A 20 1.55 -9.10 -1.17
CA ARG A 20 2.18 -8.80 -2.46
C ARG A 20 1.17 -8.23 -3.46
N THR A 21 -0.02 -8.83 -3.57
CA THR A 21 -1.11 -8.28 -4.40
C THR A 21 -1.49 -6.88 -3.95
N ALA A 22 -1.66 -6.65 -2.64
CA ALA A 22 -1.97 -5.33 -2.11
C ALA A 22 -0.84 -4.30 -2.39
N GLU A 23 0.42 -4.72 -2.33
CA GLU A 23 1.55 -3.87 -2.71
C GLU A 23 1.49 -3.45 -4.18
N GLU A 24 1.24 -4.40 -5.08
CA GLU A 24 1.15 -4.17 -6.53
C GLU A 24 -0.03 -3.23 -6.86
N ASP A 25 -1.19 -3.44 -6.24
CA ASP A 25 -2.36 -2.57 -6.38
C ASP A 25 -2.09 -1.14 -5.94
N VAL A 26 -1.45 -0.95 -4.77
CA VAL A 26 -1.11 0.40 -4.27
C VAL A 26 -0.11 1.09 -5.19
N ARG A 27 0.87 0.35 -5.75
CA ARG A 27 1.83 0.90 -6.71
C ARG A 27 1.14 1.33 -8.01
N LYS A 28 0.18 0.54 -8.50
CA LYS A 28 -0.60 0.86 -9.69
C LYS A 28 -1.43 2.13 -9.49
N GLN A 29 -2.17 2.23 -8.39
CA GLN A 29 -2.95 3.43 -8.06
C GLN A 29 -2.08 4.67 -7.89
N LEU A 30 -0.89 4.53 -7.29
CA LEU A 30 0.08 5.64 -7.20
C LEU A 30 0.59 6.08 -8.57
N ALA A 31 0.73 5.17 -9.54
CA ALA A 31 1.16 5.51 -10.89
C ALA A 31 0.05 6.23 -11.66
N GLU A 32 -1.18 5.73 -11.57
CA GLU A 32 -2.39 6.35 -12.16
C GLU A 32 -2.57 7.78 -11.64
N LEU A 33 -2.55 7.96 -10.32
CA LEU A 33 -2.71 9.28 -9.71
C LEU A 33 -1.56 10.24 -10.03
N LYS A 34 -0.34 9.73 -10.27
CA LYS A 34 0.77 10.58 -10.74
C LYS A 34 0.53 11.07 -12.16
N MET A 35 -0.03 10.25 -13.04
CA MET A 35 -0.42 10.67 -14.39
C MET A 35 -1.55 11.71 -14.32
N ASP A 36 -2.52 11.50 -13.42
CA ASP A 36 -3.65 12.43 -13.23
C ASP A 36 -3.25 13.79 -12.64
N ILE A 37 -2.18 13.86 -11.82
CA ILE A 37 -1.64 15.15 -11.35
C ILE A 37 -1.23 16.04 -12.55
N TYR A 38 -0.73 15.44 -13.63
CA TYR A 38 -0.33 16.19 -14.82
C TYR A 38 -1.53 16.59 -15.70
N SER A 39 -2.73 16.03 -15.49
CA SER A 39 -3.91 16.24 -16.35
C SER A 39 -4.99 17.18 -15.79
N ALA A 40 -4.70 17.88 -14.68
CA ALA A 40 -5.56 18.86 -14.00
C ALA A 40 -6.64 18.28 -13.06
N ALA A 41 -6.29 18.13 -11.78
CA ALA A 41 -7.16 18.42 -10.62
C ALA A 41 -6.36 18.23 -9.32
N GLY A 42 -6.22 19.29 -8.50
CA GLY A 42 -5.48 19.30 -7.22
C GLY A 42 -6.04 18.40 -6.10
N ASN A 43 -6.95 17.47 -6.40
CA ASN A 43 -7.64 16.62 -5.42
C ASN A 43 -6.88 15.33 -5.05
N SER A 44 -5.81 14.99 -5.76
CA SER A 44 -5.10 13.71 -5.61
C SER A 44 -3.99 13.71 -4.54
N VAL A 45 -3.54 14.88 -4.06
CA VAL A 45 -2.41 14.98 -3.10
C VAL A 45 -2.70 14.24 -1.77
N GLY A 46 -3.91 14.40 -1.23
CA GLY A 46 -4.34 13.71 -0.02
C GLY A 46 -4.40 12.19 -0.19
N THR A 47 -4.89 11.73 -1.32
CA THR A 47 -4.97 10.31 -1.68
C THR A 47 -3.58 9.70 -1.87
N ILE A 48 -2.67 10.40 -2.56
CA ILE A 48 -1.27 9.97 -2.72
C ILE A 48 -0.58 9.82 -1.38
N ARG A 49 -0.79 10.77 -0.45
CA ARG A 49 -0.23 10.68 0.90
C ARG A 49 -0.76 9.45 1.64
N LYS A 50 -2.05 9.14 1.51
CA LYS A 50 -2.64 7.92 2.12
C LYS A 50 -2.06 6.65 1.50
N LEU A 51 -1.99 6.55 0.18
CA LEU A 51 -1.42 5.39 -0.52
C LEU A 51 0.05 5.15 -0.16
N ARG A 52 0.87 6.21 -0.05
CA ARG A 52 2.27 6.08 0.40
C ARG A 52 2.37 5.52 1.83
N LYS A 53 1.48 5.95 2.74
CA LYS A 53 1.42 5.41 4.10
C LYS A 53 0.99 3.94 4.10
N THR A 54 -0.02 3.57 3.30
CA THR A 54 -0.42 2.17 3.13
C THR A 54 0.75 1.33 2.63
N LEU A 55 1.44 1.78 1.57
CA LEU A 55 2.59 1.07 1.01
C LEU A 55 3.68 0.85 2.06
N ALA A 56 3.97 1.86 2.88
CA ALA A 56 4.93 1.73 3.97
C ALA A 56 4.52 0.65 4.98
N ARG A 57 3.24 0.62 5.40
CA ARG A 57 2.73 -0.40 6.32
C ARG A 57 2.84 -1.81 5.74
N ILE A 58 2.46 -2.00 4.47
CA ILE A 58 2.58 -3.30 3.79
C ILE A 58 4.03 -3.78 3.81
N LYS A 59 4.98 -2.91 3.44
CA LYS A 59 6.42 -3.24 3.44
C LYS A 59 6.97 -3.54 4.82
N THR A 60 6.51 -2.81 5.85
CA THR A 60 6.86 -3.10 7.24
C THR A 60 6.40 -4.49 7.63
N VAL A 61 5.13 -4.85 7.38
CA VAL A 61 4.59 -6.16 7.73
C VAL A 61 5.24 -7.30 6.94
N GLN A 62 5.52 -7.09 5.64
CA GLN A 62 6.28 -8.06 4.85
C GLN A 62 7.67 -8.31 5.45
N THR A 63 8.36 -7.25 5.89
CA THR A 63 9.67 -7.35 6.54
C THR A 63 9.58 -8.03 7.91
N GLU A 64 8.57 -7.69 8.72
CA GLU A 64 8.28 -8.34 10.01
C GLU A 64 8.10 -9.86 9.81
N LYS A 65 7.25 -10.26 8.85
CA LYS A 65 7.00 -11.67 8.53
C LYS A 65 8.26 -12.37 8.01
N ALA A 66 9.00 -11.75 7.09
CA ALA A 66 10.24 -12.32 6.58
C ALA A 66 11.29 -12.56 7.68
N ARG A 67 11.37 -11.68 8.68
CA ARG A 67 12.25 -11.88 9.84
C ARG A 67 11.77 -13.01 10.74
N ALA A 68 10.47 -13.11 11.00
CA ALA A 68 9.89 -14.17 11.81
C ALA A 68 10.06 -15.58 11.19
N THR A 69 10.09 -15.68 9.85
CA THR A 69 10.31 -16.96 9.15
C THR A 69 11.79 -17.39 9.11
N ASN A 70 12.73 -16.43 9.22
CA ASN A 70 14.17 -16.69 9.11
C ASN A 70 14.90 -16.67 10.47
N GLY A 71 14.15 -16.57 11.57
CA GLY A 71 14.67 -16.52 12.95
C GLY A 71 14.42 -17.81 13.72
#